data_AF-A0A0W1R7P2-F1
#
_entry.id   AF-A0A0W1R7P2-F1
#
_cell.length_a   1.000
_cell.length_b   1.000
_cell.length_c   1.000
_cell.angle_alpha   90.00
_cell.angle_beta   90.00
_cell.angle_gamma   90.00
#
_symmetry.space_group_name_H-M   'P 1'
#
loop_
_entity.id
_entity.type
_entity.pdbx_description
1 polymer ?
#
loop_
_entity_poly.entity_id
_entity_poly.type
_entity_poly.pdbx_seq_one_letter_code
_entity_poly.pdbx_strand_id
1 'polypeptide(L)'
;MSADRAALQEALQRGEEEGGYIEFKERLSKEVHLSGGRMESLAAQLRHRVLSGDGEATYVVGVTDDGGIAGISSEAFSESMDVLSLLAEEASAHIEDVDTWGVGGEADAGLVGIATIREGAMLETDEEHIVVGTAGHVDHGKSTLVGSLVTGQADDGDGGTRGFLDVQPHEVERGLSADLSYAVYGFDDDGPVHMRNPHRKSDRAHIVEEADRLVSFVDTVGHEPWLRTTIRGLVGQKLDYGLLVVAADDGPTKTTREHLGILLATELPTLVAITKVDAVSDERVAEVEHEVEKLLRDVGKTPLPVERYGVETAAEEISDSVVPILRTSAVGMEGLDDLDYLFETLPKTSNGEGQFRMYIDRSYSVTGVGAVASGTVNSGTVEAGDELLLGPMPDGSFREVEVRSIEMHYHRVDEAKAGRIVGIALKGVKEAEIERGMVLVPRESDPKAIRSFEADVMVLNHPTRIGTGYEPVIHLETVSEAAVFYPDEGRLLPGDTGHSRVEFKFRPYLIEEGQRFVFREGQSKGVGTVTDVHYD
;
A
#
# COMPACT_ATOMS: atom_id res chain seq x y z
N MET A 1 18.16 -6.76 -19.91
CA MET A 1 19.57 -6.42 -20.20
C MET A 1 19.58 -5.26 -21.16
N SER A 2 19.86 -4.05 -20.64
CA SER A 2 20.13 -2.88 -21.49
C SER A 2 21.36 -3.17 -22.35
N ALA A 3 21.28 -2.91 -23.65
CA ALA A 3 22.43 -2.99 -24.55
C ALA A 3 23.38 -1.81 -24.36
N ASP A 4 22.99 -0.80 -23.58
CA ASP A 4 23.76 0.41 -23.36
C ASP A 4 24.71 0.22 -22.17
N ARG A 5 26.01 0.39 -22.43
CA ARG A 5 27.09 0.36 -21.44
C ARG A 5 27.64 1.77 -21.17
N ALA A 6 26.94 2.83 -21.59
CA ALA A 6 27.40 4.20 -21.45
C ALA A 6 27.78 4.54 -20.00
N ALA A 7 26.91 4.21 -19.03
CA ALA A 7 27.18 4.45 -17.61
C ALA A 7 28.45 3.72 -17.12
N LEU A 8 28.62 2.44 -17.47
CA LEU A 8 29.83 1.68 -17.15
C LEU A 8 31.08 2.28 -17.78
N GLN A 9 31.02 2.67 -19.06
CA GLN A 9 32.16 3.26 -19.75
C GLN A 9 32.54 4.62 -19.15
N GLU A 10 31.56 5.42 -18.77
CA GLU A 10 31.77 6.72 -18.13
C GLU A 10 32.40 6.56 -16.74
N ALA A 11 31.89 5.65 -15.90
CA ALA A 11 32.47 5.37 -14.59
C ALA A 11 33.92 4.84 -14.70
N LEU A 12 34.18 3.94 -15.64
CA LEU A 12 35.53 3.44 -15.92
C LEU A 12 36.47 4.54 -16.44
N GLN A 13 35.96 5.50 -17.21
CA GLN A 13 36.75 6.61 -17.74
C GLN A 13 37.06 7.67 -16.68
N ARG A 14 36.14 7.92 -15.74
CA ARG A 14 36.36 8.78 -14.58
C ARG A 14 37.38 8.15 -13.63
N GLY A 15 37.31 6.83 -13.44
CA GLY A 15 38.26 6.07 -12.64
C GLY A 15 38.00 6.17 -11.14
N GLU A 16 38.65 5.29 -10.37
CA GLU A 16 38.69 5.41 -8.91
C GLU A 16 39.65 6.52 -8.50
N GLU A 17 39.19 7.43 -7.63
CA GLU A 17 40.01 8.46 -7.00
C GLU A 17 40.08 8.21 -5.48
N GLU A 18 41.26 8.45 -4.88
CA GLU A 18 41.47 8.30 -3.44
C GLU A 18 40.62 9.34 -2.69
N GLY A 19 39.56 8.89 -2.03
CA GLY A 19 38.57 9.77 -1.38
C GLY A 19 37.53 10.38 -2.32
N GLY A 20 37.45 9.96 -3.59
CA GLY A 20 36.38 10.36 -4.51
C GLY A 20 35.06 9.62 -4.25
N TYR A 21 34.03 9.88 -5.05
CA TYR A 21 32.73 9.19 -4.92
C TYR A 21 32.66 7.86 -5.69
N ILE A 22 33.64 7.55 -6.57
CA ILE A 22 33.70 6.30 -7.34
C ILE A 22 34.71 5.32 -6.70
N GLU A 23 34.28 4.08 -6.46
CA GLU A 23 35.09 2.97 -5.93
C GLU A 23 35.06 1.77 -6.87
N PHE A 24 36.22 1.13 -7.13
CA PHE A 24 36.27 -0.14 -7.84
C PHE A 24 36.45 -1.33 -6.89
N LYS A 25 35.75 -2.42 -7.19
CA LYS A 25 35.89 -3.69 -6.49
C LYS A 25 35.81 -4.86 -7.46
N GLU A 26 36.79 -5.76 -7.36
CA GLU A 26 36.68 -7.02 -8.11
C GLU A 26 35.52 -7.86 -7.54
N ARG A 27 35.45 -7.98 -6.21
CA ARG A 27 34.34 -8.59 -5.47
C ARG A 27 34.37 -8.20 -3.99
N LEU A 28 33.23 -8.28 -3.33
CA LEU A 28 33.08 -8.22 -1.87
C LEU A 28 32.61 -9.60 -1.36
N SER A 29 32.97 -9.95 -0.13
CA SER A 29 32.59 -11.23 0.50
C SER A 29 32.49 -11.10 2.01
N LYS A 30 31.54 -11.81 2.61
CA LYS A 30 31.22 -11.69 4.04
C LYS A 30 32.42 -12.09 4.90
N GLU A 31 33.12 -13.17 4.53
CA GLU A 31 34.28 -13.67 5.27
C GLU A 31 35.44 -12.67 5.37
N VAL A 32 35.67 -11.90 4.29
CA VAL A 32 36.85 -11.02 4.19
C VAL A 32 36.55 -9.59 4.59
N HIS A 33 35.36 -9.09 4.25
CA HIS A 33 35.02 -7.66 4.35
C HIS A 33 34.21 -7.31 5.60
N LEU A 34 33.54 -8.30 6.22
CA LEU A 34 32.75 -8.07 7.43
C LEU A 34 33.45 -8.60 8.71
N SER A 35 34.65 -9.16 8.60
CA SER A 35 35.36 -9.74 9.74
C SER A 35 36.36 -8.77 10.40
N GLY A 36 36.53 -8.88 11.72
CA GLY A 36 37.68 -8.35 12.44
C GLY A 36 37.82 -6.81 12.48
N GLY A 37 36.71 -6.07 12.60
CA GLY A 37 36.74 -4.59 12.65
C GLY A 37 36.83 -3.91 11.28
N ARG A 38 36.77 -4.71 10.20
CA ARG A 38 36.92 -4.23 8.83
C ARG A 38 35.62 -3.64 8.28
N MET A 39 34.47 -4.12 8.76
CA MET A 39 33.15 -3.59 8.41
C MET A 39 33.07 -2.11 8.75
N GLU A 40 33.42 -1.74 9.98
CA GLU A 40 33.38 -0.36 10.48
C GLU A 40 34.33 0.55 9.68
N SER A 41 35.50 0.03 9.30
CA SER A 41 36.44 0.77 8.46
C SER A 41 35.92 0.99 7.05
N LEU A 42 35.25 -0.01 6.46
CA LEU A 42 34.71 0.08 5.10
C LEU A 42 33.45 0.95 5.07
N ALA A 43 32.60 0.85 6.08
CA ALA A 43 31.43 1.72 6.24
C ALA A 43 31.85 3.19 6.42
N ALA A 44 32.89 3.46 7.22
CA ALA A 44 33.43 4.81 7.34
C ALA A 44 34.00 5.35 6.01
N GLN A 45 34.62 4.49 5.20
CA GLN A 45 35.06 4.86 3.85
C GLN A 45 33.87 5.16 2.94
N LEU A 46 32.85 4.28 2.92
CA LEU A 46 31.65 4.46 2.12
C LEU A 46 30.93 5.76 2.48
N ARG A 47 30.74 6.05 3.79
CA ARG A 47 30.17 7.31 4.27
C ARG A 47 30.96 8.53 3.76
N HIS A 48 32.29 8.46 3.80
CA HIS A 48 33.13 9.52 3.28
C HIS A 48 32.95 9.73 1.76
N ARG A 49 32.81 8.65 1.00
CA ARG A 49 32.59 8.72 -0.46
C ARG A 49 31.25 9.37 -0.79
N VAL A 50 30.18 8.96 -0.10
CA VAL A 50 28.83 9.54 -0.24
C VAL A 50 28.86 11.04 0.04
N LEU A 51 29.48 11.46 1.15
CA LEU A 51 29.64 12.88 1.48
C LEU A 51 30.48 13.66 0.45
N SER A 52 31.42 12.99 -0.22
CA SER A 52 32.29 13.61 -1.22
C SER A 52 31.64 13.71 -2.60
N GLY A 53 30.57 12.94 -2.85
CA GLY A 53 29.76 12.97 -4.06
C GLY A 53 28.43 13.68 -3.88
N ASP A 54 28.34 14.63 -2.94
CA ASP A 54 27.11 15.40 -2.65
C ASP A 54 25.90 14.50 -2.35
N GLY A 55 26.10 13.45 -1.55
CA GLY A 55 25.07 12.50 -1.14
C GLY A 55 25.01 11.23 -1.98
N GLU A 56 25.92 11.04 -2.94
CA GLU A 56 25.97 9.86 -3.81
C GLU A 56 27.38 9.25 -3.86
N ALA A 57 27.48 7.93 -3.97
CA ALA A 57 28.71 7.20 -4.28
C ALA A 57 28.44 6.09 -5.30
N THR A 58 29.41 5.81 -6.16
CA THR A 58 29.31 4.79 -7.21
C THR A 58 30.29 3.66 -6.93
N TYR A 59 29.79 2.43 -6.78
CA TYR A 59 30.62 1.22 -6.64
C TYR A 59 30.57 0.41 -7.93
N VAL A 60 31.71 0.28 -8.61
CA VAL A 60 31.83 -0.54 -9.81
C VAL A 60 32.38 -1.92 -9.44
N VAL A 61 31.51 -2.93 -9.48
CA VAL A 61 31.78 -4.29 -9.02
C VAL A 61 32.04 -5.23 -10.20
N GLY A 62 33.02 -6.12 -10.06
CA GLY A 62 33.52 -6.96 -11.16
C GLY A 62 34.61 -6.29 -11.99
N VAL A 63 35.27 -5.28 -11.42
CA VAL A 63 36.35 -4.50 -12.04
C VAL A 63 37.58 -4.52 -11.13
N THR A 64 38.77 -4.69 -11.69
CA THR A 64 40.03 -4.59 -10.94
C THR A 64 40.31 -3.15 -10.53
N ASP A 65 41.14 -2.93 -9.52
CA ASP A 65 41.53 -1.58 -9.06
C ASP A 65 42.06 -0.65 -10.18
N ASP A 66 42.68 -1.21 -11.24
CA ASP A 66 43.15 -0.45 -12.41
C ASP A 66 42.06 -0.15 -13.47
N GLY A 67 40.78 -0.43 -13.21
CA GLY A 67 39.66 -0.23 -14.13
C GLY A 67 39.48 -1.32 -15.20
N GLY A 68 40.18 -2.45 -15.08
CA GLY A 68 40.01 -3.61 -15.96
C GLY A 68 38.74 -4.41 -15.64
N ILE A 69 37.92 -4.72 -16.65
CA ILE A 69 36.73 -5.56 -16.45
C ILE A 69 37.18 -7.01 -16.18
N ALA A 70 37.03 -7.46 -14.94
CA ALA A 70 37.32 -8.83 -14.53
C ALA A 70 36.16 -9.77 -14.87
N GLY A 71 34.93 -9.34 -14.53
CA GLY A 71 33.73 -10.18 -14.60
C GLY A 71 33.73 -11.27 -13.53
N ILE A 72 32.72 -11.30 -12.68
CA ILE A 72 32.60 -12.29 -11.58
C ILE A 72 31.38 -13.18 -11.76
N SER A 73 31.33 -14.35 -11.12
CA SER A 73 30.14 -15.21 -11.21
C SER A 73 28.90 -14.50 -10.63
N SER A 74 27.71 -14.88 -11.08
CA SER A 74 26.46 -14.31 -10.55
C SER A 74 26.32 -14.48 -9.04
N GLU A 75 26.79 -15.62 -8.50
CA GLU A 75 26.82 -15.89 -7.06
C GLU A 75 27.75 -14.91 -6.32
N ALA A 76 28.96 -14.66 -6.85
CA ALA A 76 29.90 -13.72 -6.25
C ALA A 76 29.43 -12.26 -6.38
N PHE A 77 28.72 -11.93 -7.47
CA PHE A 77 28.11 -10.61 -7.63
C PHE A 77 27.01 -10.39 -6.61
N SER A 78 26.11 -11.37 -6.44
CA SER A 78 25.07 -11.34 -5.41
C SER A 78 25.66 -11.17 -4.02
N GLU A 79 26.65 -11.97 -3.64
CA GLU A 79 27.33 -11.82 -2.34
C GLU A 79 27.97 -10.44 -2.20
N SER A 80 28.48 -9.86 -3.28
CA SER A 80 29.07 -8.53 -3.24
C SER A 80 28.03 -7.45 -2.95
N MET A 81 26.81 -7.59 -3.50
CA MET A 81 25.70 -6.67 -3.21
C MET A 81 25.23 -6.80 -1.76
N ASP A 82 25.11 -8.03 -1.23
CA ASP A 82 24.78 -8.24 0.19
C ASP A 82 25.77 -7.51 1.12
N VAL A 83 27.06 -7.65 0.85
CA VAL A 83 28.11 -7.01 1.65
C VAL A 83 28.06 -5.50 1.50
N LEU A 84 27.86 -5.00 0.28
CA LEU A 84 27.77 -3.57 0.02
C LEU A 84 26.54 -2.94 0.69
N SER A 85 25.42 -3.66 0.73
CA SER A 85 24.19 -3.24 1.42
C SER A 85 24.44 -3.10 2.93
N LEU A 86 25.05 -4.09 3.58
CA LEU A 86 25.42 -4.02 5.00
C LEU A 86 26.40 -2.88 5.30
N LEU A 87 27.32 -2.59 4.39
CA LEU A 87 28.25 -1.46 4.52
C LEU A 87 27.54 -0.12 4.35
N ALA A 88 26.57 -0.03 3.44
CA ALA A 88 25.78 1.17 3.22
C ALA A 88 24.90 1.46 4.45
N GLU A 89 24.24 0.44 5.00
CA GLU A 89 23.42 0.54 6.21
C GLU A 89 24.24 1.09 7.40
N GLU A 90 25.39 0.48 7.71
CA GLU A 90 26.31 0.97 8.75
C GLU A 90 26.81 2.39 8.46
N ALA A 91 26.88 2.78 7.19
CA ALA A 91 27.26 4.11 6.76
C ALA A 91 26.12 5.14 6.77
N SER A 92 24.88 4.76 7.13
CA SER A 92 23.67 5.58 7.02
C SER A 92 23.35 5.97 5.57
N ALA A 93 23.47 5.00 4.68
CA ALA A 93 23.24 5.07 3.25
C ALA A 93 22.48 3.81 2.77
N HIS A 94 22.05 3.79 1.50
CA HIS A 94 21.45 2.61 0.87
C HIS A 94 21.88 2.45 -0.59
N ILE A 95 21.68 1.27 -1.17
CA ILE A 95 21.87 1.06 -2.61
C ILE A 95 20.62 1.57 -3.34
N GLU A 96 20.75 2.62 -4.13
CA GLU A 96 19.66 3.24 -4.91
C GLU A 96 19.38 2.47 -6.21
N ASP A 97 20.42 2.07 -6.93
CA ASP A 97 20.28 1.33 -8.19
C ASP A 97 21.44 0.36 -8.42
N VAL A 98 21.16 -0.72 -9.16
CA VAL A 98 22.18 -1.68 -9.58
C VAL A 98 22.00 -2.04 -11.06
N ASP A 99 22.87 -1.48 -11.89
CA ASP A 99 22.99 -1.86 -13.29
C ASP A 99 23.99 -3.01 -13.46
N THR A 100 23.62 -4.02 -14.26
CA THR A 100 24.49 -5.19 -14.52
C THR A 100 24.63 -5.52 -16.00
N TRP A 101 25.82 -5.97 -16.38
CA TRP A 101 26.18 -6.38 -17.73
C TRP A 101 26.96 -7.69 -17.73
N GLY A 102 26.62 -8.59 -18.65
CA GLY A 102 27.38 -9.82 -18.87
C GLY A 102 28.71 -9.57 -19.61
N VAL A 103 29.77 -10.24 -19.19
CA VAL A 103 31.13 -10.16 -19.70
C VAL A 103 31.54 -11.56 -20.14
N GLY A 104 31.77 -11.76 -21.44
CA GLY A 104 32.06 -13.09 -22.02
C GLY A 104 31.01 -13.54 -23.02
N GLY A 105 31.41 -14.44 -23.95
CA GLY A 105 30.64 -14.76 -25.15
C GLY A 105 29.69 -15.96 -25.09
N GLU A 106 29.69 -16.78 -24.03
CA GLU A 106 28.84 -17.98 -23.91
C GLU A 106 28.88 -18.56 -22.48
N ALA A 107 27.81 -19.26 -22.08
CA ALA A 107 27.51 -20.13 -20.90
C ALA A 107 28.05 -19.79 -19.48
N ASP A 108 29.28 -19.29 -19.34
CA ASP A 108 29.89 -18.77 -18.11
C ASP A 108 30.23 -17.28 -18.32
N ALA A 109 29.23 -16.47 -18.64
CA ALA A 109 29.41 -15.02 -18.71
C ALA A 109 29.51 -14.47 -17.29
N GLY A 110 30.66 -13.89 -16.95
CA GLY A 110 30.82 -13.14 -15.70
C GLY A 110 29.96 -11.88 -15.72
N LEU A 111 29.64 -11.31 -14.56
CA LEU A 111 28.93 -10.06 -14.41
C LEU A 111 29.88 -8.95 -14.00
N VAL A 112 29.63 -7.77 -14.55
CA VAL A 112 30.12 -6.49 -14.05
C VAL A 112 28.90 -5.62 -13.79
N GLY A 113 28.96 -4.77 -12.78
CA GLY A 113 27.85 -3.89 -12.46
C GLY A 113 28.27 -2.61 -11.77
N ILE A 114 27.37 -1.64 -11.79
CA ILE A 114 27.47 -0.40 -11.04
C ILE A 114 26.37 -0.44 -9.99
N ALA A 115 26.75 -0.24 -8.73
CA ALA A 115 25.83 0.06 -7.65
C ALA A 115 25.94 1.55 -7.32
N THR A 116 24.82 2.27 -7.38
CA THR A 116 24.71 3.65 -6.91
C THR A 116 24.29 3.61 -5.45
N ILE A 117 25.05 4.28 -4.60
CA ILE A 117 24.85 4.34 -3.15
C ILE A 117 24.46 5.77 -2.80
N ARG A 118 23.39 5.95 -2.05
CA ARG A 118 22.87 7.28 -1.71
C ARG A 118 22.78 7.49 -0.20
N GLU A 119 23.05 8.70 0.23
CA GLU A 119 22.87 9.13 1.62
C GLU A 119 21.41 9.00 2.03
N GLY A 120 21.19 8.62 3.29
CA GLY A 120 19.86 8.33 3.84
C GLY A 120 19.77 6.86 4.19
N ALA A 121 19.25 6.58 5.39
CA ALA A 121 18.86 5.23 5.74
C ALA A 121 17.87 4.74 4.68
N MET A 122 18.03 3.48 4.23
CA MET A 122 16.94 2.77 3.59
C MET A 122 15.76 2.93 4.53
N LEU A 123 14.75 3.70 4.11
CA LEU A 123 13.85 4.39 5.02
C LEU A 123 13.51 3.53 6.26
N GLU A 124 13.84 4.02 7.46
CA GLU A 124 13.24 3.56 8.71
C GLU A 124 11.75 3.99 8.77
N THR A 125 11.03 4.07 7.62
CA THR A 125 9.65 4.56 7.44
C THR A 125 8.58 3.65 8.00
N ASP A 126 8.93 2.58 8.72
CA ASP A 126 7.94 1.56 9.06
C ASP A 126 6.87 2.04 10.04
N GLU A 127 7.21 3.01 10.89
CA GLU A 127 6.28 3.73 11.78
C GLU A 127 5.66 4.98 11.11
N GLU A 128 6.21 5.43 9.98
CA GLU A 128 5.87 6.70 9.32
C GLU A 128 5.14 6.53 7.99
N HIS A 129 4.64 5.33 7.67
CA HIS A 129 3.78 5.11 6.50
C HIS A 129 2.34 4.82 6.92
N ILE A 130 1.43 5.74 6.57
CA ILE A 130 -0.02 5.57 6.76
C ILE A 130 -0.76 5.33 5.44
N VAL A 131 -1.80 4.51 5.50
CA VAL A 131 -2.68 4.20 4.36
C VAL A 131 -4.08 4.76 4.61
N VAL A 132 -4.54 5.63 3.71
CA VAL A 132 -5.84 6.31 3.82
C VAL A 132 -6.78 5.83 2.71
N GLY A 133 -7.94 5.29 3.07
CA GLY A 133 -8.97 4.91 2.10
C GLY A 133 -10.00 6.01 1.92
N THR A 134 -10.21 6.47 0.68
CA THR A 134 -11.29 7.44 0.41
C THR A 134 -12.64 6.74 0.37
N ALA A 135 -13.71 7.41 0.78
CA ALA A 135 -15.07 6.90 0.64
C ALA A 135 -16.06 8.05 0.43
N GLY A 136 -17.10 7.85 -0.38
CA GLY A 136 -18.10 8.90 -0.63
C GLY A 136 -18.82 8.71 -1.96
N HIS A 137 -19.87 9.51 -2.20
CA HIS A 137 -20.68 9.41 -3.42
C HIS A 137 -19.89 9.77 -4.68
N VAL A 138 -20.43 9.41 -5.84
CA VAL A 138 -19.91 9.87 -7.14
C VAL A 138 -19.99 11.40 -7.19
N ASP A 139 -19.04 12.02 -7.90
CA ASP A 139 -18.95 13.49 -8.09
C ASP A 139 -18.76 14.33 -6.82
N HIS A 140 -18.58 13.71 -5.65
CA HIS A 140 -18.18 14.42 -4.43
C HIS A 140 -16.70 14.86 -4.43
N GLY A 141 -15.92 14.54 -5.47
CA GLY A 141 -14.55 15.02 -5.60
C GLY A 141 -13.50 14.24 -4.81
N LYS A 142 -13.73 12.95 -4.50
CA LYS A 142 -12.71 12.08 -3.84
C LYS A 142 -11.37 12.08 -4.58
N SER A 143 -11.40 11.66 -5.83
CA SER A 143 -10.22 11.52 -6.68
C SER A 143 -9.60 12.88 -7.01
N THR A 144 -10.43 13.91 -7.15
CA THR A 144 -9.99 15.30 -7.34
C THR A 144 -9.21 15.79 -6.11
N LEU A 145 -9.76 15.60 -4.90
CA LEU A 145 -9.09 15.98 -3.66
C LEU A 145 -7.74 15.26 -3.48
N VAL A 146 -7.70 13.94 -3.69
CA VAL A 146 -6.45 13.16 -3.64
C VAL A 146 -5.47 13.62 -4.72
N GLY A 147 -5.94 13.90 -5.93
CA GLY A 147 -5.11 14.42 -7.02
C GLY A 147 -4.45 15.76 -6.67
N SER A 148 -5.21 16.68 -6.08
CA SER A 148 -4.71 17.98 -5.62
C SER A 148 -3.69 17.85 -4.49
N LEU A 149 -3.94 17.00 -3.49
CA LEU A 149 -2.98 16.74 -2.40
C LEU A 149 -1.66 16.17 -2.94
N VAL A 150 -1.74 15.13 -3.75
CA VAL A 150 -0.55 14.43 -4.25
C VAL A 150 0.30 15.30 -5.17
N THR A 151 -0.31 16.24 -5.90
CA THR A 151 0.42 17.10 -6.86
C THR A 151 0.71 18.51 -6.35
N GLY A 152 0.08 18.92 -5.25
CA GLY A 152 0.09 20.30 -4.80
C GLY A 152 -0.56 21.28 -5.79
N GLN A 153 -1.38 20.77 -6.73
CA GLN A 153 -1.99 21.58 -7.79
C GLN A 153 -3.48 21.80 -7.56
N ALA A 154 -3.91 23.04 -7.79
CA ALA A 154 -5.31 23.40 -7.85
C ALA A 154 -6.00 22.69 -9.01
N ASP A 155 -7.20 22.18 -8.76
CA ASP A 155 -8.08 21.63 -9.79
C ASP A 155 -8.65 22.74 -10.69
N ASP A 156 -8.97 22.39 -11.93
CA ASP A 156 -9.58 23.32 -12.89
C ASP A 156 -11.10 23.48 -12.70
N GLY A 157 -11.70 22.76 -11.74
CA GLY A 157 -13.13 22.74 -11.47
C GLY A 157 -13.90 21.72 -12.31
N ASP A 158 -13.25 21.11 -13.31
CA ASP A 158 -13.78 20.05 -14.16
C ASP A 158 -13.14 18.69 -13.82
N GLY A 159 -12.37 18.61 -12.73
CA GLY A 159 -11.71 17.39 -12.27
C GLY A 159 -10.42 17.07 -13.02
N GLY A 160 -9.69 18.07 -13.53
CA GLY A 160 -8.40 17.88 -14.18
C GLY A 160 -7.39 17.08 -13.34
N THR A 161 -7.38 17.29 -12.02
CA THR A 161 -6.50 16.57 -11.08
C THR A 161 -6.90 15.10 -10.89
N ARG A 162 -8.17 14.72 -11.09
CA ARG A 162 -8.59 13.30 -11.13
C ARG A 162 -7.81 12.53 -12.20
N GLY A 163 -7.54 13.17 -13.34
CA GLY A 163 -6.83 12.53 -14.46
C GLY A 163 -5.44 11.99 -14.10
N PHE A 164 -4.88 12.40 -12.97
CA PHE A 164 -3.62 11.88 -12.43
C PHE A 164 -3.76 10.51 -11.75
N LEU A 165 -4.97 10.16 -11.33
CA LEU A 165 -5.30 8.89 -10.70
C LEU A 165 -5.94 7.90 -11.66
N ASP A 166 -6.46 8.35 -12.81
CA ASP A 166 -7.06 7.50 -13.83
C ASP A 166 -5.98 6.62 -14.48
N VAL A 167 -6.07 5.30 -14.28
CA VAL A 167 -5.08 4.32 -14.76
C VAL A 167 -5.52 3.71 -16.08
N GLN A 168 -6.84 3.64 -16.35
CA GLN A 168 -7.38 3.02 -17.55
C GLN A 168 -7.86 4.06 -18.59
N PRO A 169 -7.64 3.80 -19.90
CA PRO A 169 -8.07 4.72 -20.96
C PRO A 169 -9.56 5.08 -20.93
N HIS A 170 -10.41 4.17 -20.45
CA HIS A 170 -11.85 4.38 -20.38
C HIS A 170 -12.29 5.20 -19.15
N GLU A 171 -11.47 5.28 -18.10
CA GLU A 171 -11.70 6.17 -16.95
C GLU A 171 -11.54 7.62 -17.42
N VAL A 172 -10.46 7.89 -18.17
CA VAL A 172 -10.17 9.19 -18.79
C VAL A 172 -11.27 9.60 -19.79
N GLU A 173 -11.71 8.69 -20.66
CA GLU A 173 -12.73 8.99 -21.68
C GLU A 173 -14.10 9.32 -21.08
N ARG A 174 -14.46 8.65 -19.97
CA ARG A 174 -15.79 8.78 -19.35
C ARG A 174 -15.83 9.73 -18.17
N GLY A 175 -14.67 10.10 -17.63
CA GLY A 175 -14.51 10.85 -16.41
C GLY A 175 -15.06 10.13 -15.18
N LEU A 176 -14.94 8.80 -15.13
CA LEU A 176 -15.44 7.98 -14.03
C LEU A 176 -14.41 6.92 -13.66
N SER A 177 -13.96 6.91 -12.40
CA SER A 177 -13.07 5.88 -11.87
C SER A 177 -13.77 4.53 -11.85
N ALA A 178 -13.06 3.50 -12.32
CA ALA A 178 -13.60 2.17 -12.55
C ALA A 178 -12.93 1.12 -11.65
N ASP A 179 -11.66 1.29 -11.33
CA ASP A 179 -10.98 0.43 -10.37
C ASP A 179 -10.43 1.25 -9.20
N LEU A 180 -9.84 0.55 -8.22
CA LEU A 180 -9.05 1.20 -7.19
C LEU A 180 -7.82 1.85 -7.82
N SER A 181 -7.62 3.12 -7.47
CA SER A 181 -6.42 3.88 -7.79
C SER A 181 -5.57 4.03 -6.53
N TYR A 182 -4.27 3.87 -6.72
CA TYR A 182 -3.29 4.03 -5.65
C TYR A 182 -2.47 5.27 -5.92
N ALA A 183 -2.50 6.21 -4.98
CA ALA A 183 -1.69 7.41 -4.99
C ALA A 183 -0.70 7.37 -3.82
N VAL A 184 0.45 8.02 -3.99
CA VAL A 184 1.46 8.16 -2.95
C VAL A 184 1.85 9.62 -2.87
N TYR A 185 2.05 10.06 -1.65
CA TYR A 185 2.41 11.40 -1.21
C TYR A 185 3.33 11.23 0.01
N GLY A 186 4.12 12.25 0.36
CA GLY A 186 5.00 12.17 1.52
C GLY A 186 5.41 13.53 2.05
N PHE A 187 6.20 13.52 3.11
CA PHE A 187 6.73 14.71 3.79
C PHE A 187 8.22 14.56 4.02
N ASP A 188 8.93 15.69 3.99
CA ASP A 188 10.31 15.84 4.43
C ASP A 188 10.42 17.00 5.45
N ASP A 189 11.63 17.29 5.92
CA ASP A 189 11.93 18.41 6.84
C ASP A 189 11.42 19.79 6.35
N ASP A 190 11.24 19.98 5.04
CA ASP A 190 10.77 21.21 4.42
C ASP A 190 9.24 21.22 4.16
N GLY A 191 8.57 20.07 4.34
CA GLY A 191 7.11 19.90 4.30
C GLY A 191 6.62 18.90 3.25
N PRO A 192 5.42 19.13 2.65
CA PRO A 192 4.84 18.27 1.62
C PRO A 192 5.73 18.02 0.40
N VAL A 193 6.05 16.75 0.13
CA VAL A 193 6.74 16.31 -1.10
C VAL A 193 5.70 15.91 -2.14
N HIS A 194 5.46 16.82 -3.09
CA HIS A 194 4.46 16.61 -4.14
C HIS A 194 5.02 15.97 -5.42
N MET A 195 4.18 15.20 -6.10
CA MET A 195 4.50 14.57 -7.37
C MET A 195 4.59 15.62 -8.48
N ARG A 196 5.79 15.76 -9.07
CA ARG A 196 6.09 16.79 -10.10
C ARG A 196 5.39 16.52 -11.43
N ASN A 197 5.39 15.27 -11.89
CA ASN A 197 4.69 14.85 -13.11
C ASN A 197 3.89 13.55 -12.86
N PRO A 198 2.57 13.65 -12.64
CA PRO A 198 1.71 12.50 -12.39
C PRO A 198 1.65 11.45 -13.51
N HIS A 199 2.03 11.82 -14.73
CA HIS A 199 2.05 10.91 -15.89
C HIS A 199 3.36 10.13 -16.03
N ARG A 200 4.35 10.39 -15.17
CA ARG A 200 5.63 9.67 -15.15
C ARG A 200 5.69 8.72 -13.97
N LYS A 201 5.93 7.43 -14.27
CA LYS A 201 6.09 6.39 -13.24
C LYS A 201 7.30 6.64 -12.33
N SER A 202 8.37 7.21 -12.87
CA SER A 202 9.58 7.60 -12.12
C SER A 202 9.29 8.60 -11.01
N ASP A 203 8.29 9.46 -11.18
CA ASP A 203 8.01 10.51 -10.19
C ASP A 203 7.32 9.95 -8.95
N ARG A 204 6.65 8.79 -9.06
CA ARG A 204 6.13 8.07 -7.89
C ARG A 204 7.24 7.39 -7.10
N ALA A 205 8.26 6.89 -7.79
CA ALA A 205 9.45 6.32 -7.15
C ALA A 205 10.20 7.40 -6.36
N HIS A 206 10.36 8.59 -6.94
CA HIS A 206 10.99 9.74 -6.28
C HIS A 206 10.31 10.13 -4.95
N ILE A 207 8.97 10.10 -4.87
CA ILE A 207 8.27 10.36 -3.59
C ILE A 207 8.62 9.31 -2.54
N VAL A 208 8.66 8.04 -2.94
CA VAL A 208 9.02 6.95 -2.03
C VAL A 208 10.47 7.09 -1.59
N GLU A 209 11.36 7.58 -2.45
CA GLU A 209 12.80 7.73 -2.16
C GLU A 209 13.14 8.90 -1.24
N GLU A 210 12.51 10.07 -1.43
CA GLU A 210 12.93 11.30 -0.72
C GLU A 210 12.14 11.59 0.55
N ALA A 211 10.93 11.06 0.69
CA ALA A 211 10.07 11.44 1.82
C ALA A 211 10.43 10.68 3.09
N ASP A 212 10.67 11.39 4.19
CA ASP A 212 10.86 10.82 5.53
C ASP A 212 9.59 10.09 6.00
N ARG A 213 8.43 10.60 5.60
CA ARG A 213 7.12 10.08 5.95
C ARG A 213 6.25 9.87 4.72
N LEU A 214 5.53 8.75 4.65
CA LEU A 214 4.70 8.40 3.50
C LEU A 214 3.21 8.34 3.82
N VAL A 215 2.41 8.73 2.83
CA VAL A 215 0.94 8.60 2.83
C VAL A 215 0.53 7.95 1.52
N SER A 216 -0.05 6.76 1.61
CA SER A 216 -0.68 6.11 0.46
C SER A 216 -2.19 6.27 0.51
N PHE A 217 -2.78 6.69 -0.61
CA PHE A 217 -4.22 6.73 -0.77
C PHE A 217 -4.72 5.52 -1.54
N VAL A 218 -5.72 4.84 -0.98
CA VAL A 218 -6.58 3.89 -1.70
C VAL A 218 -7.83 4.65 -2.12
N ASP A 219 -7.80 5.21 -3.33
CA ASP A 219 -8.94 5.96 -3.85
C ASP A 219 -10.03 4.99 -4.33
N THR A 220 -11.21 5.08 -3.70
CA THR A 220 -12.33 4.18 -4.00
C THR A 220 -13.33 4.79 -4.96
N VAL A 221 -14.00 3.91 -5.71
CA VAL A 221 -15.05 4.30 -6.64
C VAL A 221 -16.30 4.79 -5.87
N GLY A 222 -16.92 5.87 -6.34
CA GLY A 222 -18.11 6.45 -5.70
C GLY A 222 -19.47 6.01 -6.25
N HIS A 223 -19.48 5.31 -7.38
CA HIS A 223 -20.70 4.99 -8.12
C HIS A 223 -21.34 3.68 -7.63
N GLU A 224 -22.64 3.67 -7.29
CA GLU A 224 -23.34 2.57 -6.59
C GLU A 224 -23.13 1.17 -7.21
N PRO A 225 -23.24 0.96 -8.55
CA PRO A 225 -22.88 -0.30 -9.21
C PRO A 225 -21.49 -0.87 -8.90
N TRP A 226 -20.55 -0.04 -8.46
CA TRP A 226 -19.15 -0.38 -8.22
C TRP A 226 -18.84 -0.52 -6.72
N LEU A 227 -19.86 -0.57 -5.87
CA LEU A 227 -19.72 -0.77 -4.42
C LEU A 227 -18.82 -1.97 -4.06
N ARG A 228 -18.80 -3.02 -4.89
CA ARG A 228 -17.87 -4.16 -4.73
C ARG A 228 -16.39 -3.71 -4.74
N THR A 229 -16.04 -2.77 -5.60
CA THR A 229 -14.70 -2.19 -5.71
C THR A 229 -14.41 -1.30 -4.50
N THR A 230 -15.39 -0.52 -4.02
CA THR A 230 -15.26 0.26 -2.79
C THR A 230 -15.00 -0.62 -1.57
N ILE A 231 -15.81 -1.66 -1.37
CA ILE A 231 -15.63 -2.61 -0.25
C ILE A 231 -14.26 -3.29 -0.34
N ARG A 232 -13.80 -3.66 -1.55
CA ARG A 232 -12.44 -4.20 -1.76
C ARG A 232 -11.36 -3.24 -1.26
N GLY A 233 -11.48 -1.94 -1.56
CA GLY A 233 -10.51 -0.94 -1.12
C GLY A 233 -10.54 -0.71 0.39
N LEU A 234 -11.75 -0.66 0.97
CA LEU A 234 -11.92 -0.37 2.40
C LEU A 234 -11.60 -1.56 3.32
N VAL A 235 -11.93 -2.78 2.90
CA VAL A 235 -11.78 -3.99 3.73
C VAL A 235 -10.47 -4.73 3.42
N GLY A 236 -10.01 -4.71 2.18
CA GLY A 236 -8.93 -5.59 1.72
C GLY A 236 -7.56 -4.95 1.62
N GLN A 237 -7.36 -3.72 2.09
CA GLN A 237 -6.11 -2.96 1.91
C GLN A 237 -5.46 -2.53 3.23
N LYS A 238 -5.92 -3.06 4.38
CA LYS A 238 -5.40 -2.75 5.73
C LYS A 238 -5.16 -1.24 5.92
N LEU A 239 -6.25 -0.47 5.85
CA LEU A 239 -6.21 0.98 5.99
C LEU A 239 -5.92 1.38 7.44
N ASP A 240 -5.23 2.51 7.63
CA ASP A 240 -5.05 3.14 8.93
C ASP A 240 -6.19 4.15 9.23
N TYR A 241 -6.65 4.85 8.19
CA TYR A 241 -7.70 5.88 8.28
C TYR A 241 -8.69 5.81 7.12
N GLY A 242 -9.95 6.19 7.40
CA GLY A 242 -10.97 6.44 6.40
C GLY A 242 -11.14 7.95 6.14
N LEU A 243 -11.18 8.37 4.87
CA LEU A 243 -11.50 9.73 4.47
C LEU A 243 -12.87 9.77 3.78
N LEU A 244 -13.92 10.15 4.52
CA LEU A 244 -15.27 10.30 4.00
C LEU A 244 -15.43 11.67 3.32
N VAL A 245 -15.71 11.68 2.02
CA VAL A 245 -15.83 12.90 1.21
C VAL A 245 -17.29 13.22 0.91
N VAL A 246 -17.71 14.44 1.26
CA VAL A 246 -19.07 14.95 1.10
C VAL A 246 -19.01 16.30 0.40
N ALA A 247 -19.60 16.47 -0.79
CA ALA A 247 -19.57 17.78 -1.42
C ALA A 247 -20.60 18.75 -0.82
N ALA A 248 -20.23 20.01 -0.68
CA ALA A 248 -21.06 21.06 -0.08
C ALA A 248 -22.28 21.44 -0.94
N ASP A 249 -22.22 21.20 -2.25
CA ASP A 249 -23.34 21.38 -3.18
C ASP A 249 -24.44 20.33 -3.00
N ASP A 250 -24.09 19.09 -2.65
CA ASP A 250 -25.03 17.96 -2.54
C ASP A 250 -25.38 17.59 -1.09
N GLY A 251 -24.39 17.49 -0.21
CA GLY A 251 -24.54 17.03 1.17
C GLY A 251 -24.57 15.49 1.32
N PRO A 252 -24.95 14.95 2.50
CA PRO A 252 -24.88 13.51 2.78
C PRO A 252 -25.94 12.66 2.04
N THR A 253 -25.50 11.89 1.05
CA THR A 253 -26.37 11.02 0.25
C THR A 253 -26.64 9.66 0.89
N LYS A 254 -27.42 8.80 0.21
CA LYS A 254 -27.57 7.38 0.59
C LYS A 254 -26.23 6.62 0.50
N THR A 255 -25.42 6.92 -0.52
CA THR A 255 -24.09 6.29 -0.70
C THR A 255 -23.15 6.71 0.43
N THR A 256 -23.18 7.98 0.83
CA THR A 256 -22.41 8.48 1.99
C THR A 256 -22.70 7.68 3.25
N ARG A 257 -23.98 7.38 3.54
CA ARG A 257 -24.38 6.57 4.72
C ARG A 257 -23.91 5.13 4.62
N GLU A 258 -24.00 4.53 3.44
CA GLU A 258 -23.54 3.15 3.21
C GLU A 258 -22.02 3.04 3.40
N HIS A 259 -21.26 3.98 2.84
CA HIS A 259 -19.80 4.04 2.99
C HIS A 259 -19.37 4.32 4.44
N LEU A 260 -20.03 5.27 5.12
CA LEU A 260 -19.81 5.48 6.55
C LEU A 260 -20.07 4.20 7.34
N GLY A 261 -21.15 3.48 7.05
CA GLY A 261 -21.43 2.20 7.68
C GLY A 261 -20.32 1.16 7.52
N ILE A 262 -19.68 1.11 6.34
CA ILE A 262 -18.54 0.22 6.08
C ILE A 262 -17.32 0.65 6.90
N LEU A 263 -16.94 1.93 6.85
CA LEU A 263 -15.79 2.47 7.60
C LEU A 263 -15.91 2.22 9.11
N LEU A 264 -17.11 2.43 9.65
CA LEU A 264 -17.38 2.20 11.07
C LEU A 264 -17.37 0.71 11.44
N ALA A 265 -17.85 -0.16 10.55
CA ALA A 265 -17.84 -1.59 10.78
C ALA A 265 -16.43 -2.19 10.81
N THR A 266 -15.52 -1.62 10.01
CA THR A 266 -14.09 -1.94 10.03
C THR A 266 -13.34 -1.27 11.19
N GLU A 267 -14.03 -0.52 12.06
CA GLU A 267 -13.44 0.24 13.18
C GLU A 267 -12.30 1.19 12.76
N LEU A 268 -12.37 1.71 11.53
CA LEU A 268 -11.37 2.64 11.03
C LEU A 268 -11.62 4.02 11.63
N PRO A 269 -10.61 4.64 12.27
CA PRO A 269 -10.65 6.07 12.57
C PRO A 269 -10.94 6.84 11.29
N THR A 270 -11.93 7.74 11.35
CA THR A 270 -12.49 8.37 10.14
C THR A 270 -12.39 9.89 10.24
N LEU A 271 -12.00 10.52 9.13
CA LEU A 271 -12.10 11.97 8.90
C LEU A 271 -13.21 12.25 7.90
N VAL A 272 -13.82 13.42 7.97
CA VAL A 272 -14.76 13.91 6.96
C VAL A 272 -14.20 15.15 6.28
N ALA A 273 -14.12 15.13 4.96
CA ALA A 273 -13.83 16.30 4.14
C ALA A 273 -15.10 16.77 3.42
N ILE A 274 -15.54 17.99 3.75
CA ILE A 274 -16.62 18.69 3.06
C ILE A 274 -16.00 19.44 1.88
N THR A 275 -16.11 18.88 0.68
CA THR A 275 -15.45 19.41 -0.53
C THR A 275 -16.29 20.45 -1.26
N LYS A 276 -15.68 21.16 -2.22
CA LYS A 276 -16.32 22.15 -3.10
C LYS A 276 -16.94 23.32 -2.33
N VAL A 277 -16.34 23.74 -1.22
CA VAL A 277 -16.85 24.87 -0.43
C VAL A 277 -16.83 26.18 -1.22
N ASP A 278 -15.93 26.30 -2.19
CA ASP A 278 -15.83 27.43 -3.12
C ASP A 278 -17.02 27.56 -4.10
N ALA A 279 -17.77 26.47 -4.31
CA ALA A 279 -18.85 26.41 -5.29
C ALA A 279 -20.21 26.87 -4.72
N VAL A 280 -20.32 27.06 -3.41
CA VAL A 280 -21.57 27.38 -2.71
C VAL A 280 -21.39 28.55 -1.72
N SER A 281 -22.48 29.04 -1.12
CA SER A 281 -22.38 30.08 -0.09
C SER A 281 -22.00 29.51 1.28
N ASP A 282 -21.39 30.33 2.14
CA ASP A 282 -21.04 29.95 3.52
C ASP A 282 -22.24 29.40 4.30
N GLU A 283 -23.46 29.92 4.07
CA GLU A 283 -24.67 29.39 4.71
C GLU A 283 -24.97 27.94 4.28
N ARG A 284 -24.73 27.61 3.00
CA ARG A 284 -24.91 26.24 2.50
C ARG A 284 -23.82 25.31 3.04
N VAL A 285 -22.57 25.76 3.13
CA VAL A 285 -21.49 24.98 3.76
C VAL A 285 -21.85 24.65 5.21
N ALA A 286 -22.30 25.64 5.98
CA ALA A 286 -22.71 25.45 7.38
C ALA A 286 -23.92 24.51 7.52
N GLU A 287 -24.88 24.56 6.58
CA GLU A 287 -26.00 23.62 6.53
C GLU A 287 -25.51 22.17 6.34
N VAL A 288 -24.65 21.94 5.35
CA VAL A 288 -24.11 20.60 5.06
C VAL A 288 -23.25 20.08 6.22
N GLU A 289 -22.43 20.93 6.82
CA GLU A 289 -21.68 20.57 8.04
C GLU A 289 -22.61 20.10 9.14
N HIS A 290 -23.72 20.81 9.39
CA HIS A 290 -24.70 20.40 10.39
C HIS A 290 -25.37 19.06 10.05
N GLU A 291 -25.65 18.79 8.77
CA GLU A 291 -26.18 17.50 8.31
C GLU A 291 -25.18 16.35 8.53
N VAL A 292 -23.90 16.58 8.24
CA VAL A 292 -22.80 15.63 8.50
C VAL A 292 -22.66 15.38 10.00
N GLU A 293 -22.62 16.42 10.82
CA GLU A 293 -22.53 16.27 12.27
C GLU A 293 -23.70 15.44 12.83
N LYS A 294 -24.92 15.68 12.32
CA LYS A 294 -26.11 14.92 12.72
C LYS A 294 -25.99 13.46 12.30
N LEU A 295 -25.55 13.20 11.07
CA LEU A 295 -25.31 11.84 10.58
C LEU A 295 -24.33 11.07 11.48
N LEU A 296 -23.23 11.70 11.87
CA LEU A 296 -22.24 11.12 12.77
C LEU A 296 -22.82 10.82 14.16
N ARG A 297 -23.58 11.76 14.74
CA ARG A 297 -24.26 11.53 16.03
C ARG A 297 -25.28 10.40 15.97
N ASP A 298 -26.02 10.27 14.87
CA ASP A 298 -27.02 9.21 14.67
C ASP A 298 -26.38 7.81 14.69
N VAL A 299 -25.09 7.70 14.33
CA VAL A 299 -24.30 6.46 14.40
C VAL A 299 -23.37 6.40 15.61
N GLY A 300 -23.61 7.25 16.62
CA GLY A 300 -22.90 7.22 17.90
C GLY A 300 -21.48 7.80 17.87
N LYS A 301 -21.14 8.59 16.85
CA LYS A 301 -19.83 9.26 16.73
C LYS A 301 -19.92 10.72 17.17
N THR A 302 -18.80 11.25 17.67
CA THR A 302 -18.66 12.63 18.12
C THR A 302 -18.03 13.46 17.00
N PRO A 303 -18.77 14.37 16.34
CA PRO A 303 -18.19 15.23 15.32
C PRO A 303 -17.30 16.31 15.93
N LEU A 304 -16.17 16.60 15.28
CA LEU A 304 -15.20 17.61 15.68
C LEU A 304 -14.88 18.56 14.50
N PRO A 305 -15.63 19.66 14.30
CA PRO A 305 -15.34 20.64 13.25
C PRO A 305 -13.97 21.33 13.44
N VAL A 306 -13.04 21.11 12.51
CA VAL A 306 -11.66 21.60 12.61
C VAL A 306 -11.59 23.13 12.65
N GLU A 307 -12.43 23.83 11.88
CA GLU A 307 -12.53 25.30 11.90
C GLU A 307 -12.77 25.87 13.32
N ARG A 308 -13.47 25.11 14.18
CA ARG A 308 -13.79 25.55 15.55
C ARG A 308 -12.74 25.15 16.58
N TYR A 309 -12.14 23.98 16.43
CA TYR A 309 -11.31 23.37 17.46
C TYR A 309 -9.80 23.40 17.15
N GLY A 310 -9.43 23.73 15.91
CA GLY A 310 -8.05 23.67 15.44
C GLY A 310 -7.67 22.29 14.93
N VAL A 311 -6.70 22.24 14.02
CA VAL A 311 -6.23 21.02 13.37
C VAL A 311 -5.38 20.17 14.32
N GLU A 312 -4.65 20.81 15.24
CA GLU A 312 -3.82 20.15 16.25
C GLU A 312 -4.70 19.34 17.22
N THR A 313 -5.79 19.94 17.72
CA THR A 313 -6.78 19.23 18.53
C THR A 313 -7.39 18.06 17.77
N ALA A 314 -7.61 18.22 16.46
CA ALA A 314 -8.18 17.16 15.64
C ALA A 314 -7.21 15.97 15.46
N ALA A 315 -5.91 16.24 15.32
CA ALA A 315 -4.88 15.20 15.30
C ALA A 315 -4.79 14.44 16.62
N GLU A 316 -4.91 15.16 17.75
CA GLU A 316 -4.82 14.57 19.10
C GLU A 316 -6.05 13.73 19.49
N GLU A 317 -7.26 14.17 19.10
CA GLU A 317 -8.52 13.58 19.58
C GLU A 317 -9.13 12.56 18.62
N ILE A 318 -8.67 12.49 17.37
CA ILE A 318 -9.17 11.52 16.38
C ILE A 318 -9.08 10.09 16.92
N SER A 319 -10.18 9.37 16.80
CA SER A 319 -10.29 8.00 17.30
C SER A 319 -11.38 7.25 16.54
N ASP A 320 -11.64 6.02 16.96
CA ASP A 320 -12.83 5.30 16.53
C ASP A 320 -14.13 6.05 16.88
N SER A 321 -14.14 6.91 17.90
CA SER A 321 -15.33 7.59 18.42
C SER A 321 -15.45 9.07 18.03
N VAL A 322 -14.33 9.76 17.81
CA VAL A 322 -14.26 11.19 17.46
C VAL A 322 -13.86 11.34 16.00
N VAL A 323 -14.63 12.14 15.26
CA VAL A 323 -14.51 12.29 13.80
C VAL A 323 -14.26 13.76 13.44
N PRO A 324 -13.03 14.12 13.03
CA PRO A 324 -12.72 15.44 12.50
C PRO A 324 -13.54 15.76 11.24
N ILE A 325 -13.99 17.01 11.13
CA ILE A 325 -14.70 17.52 9.95
C ILE A 325 -13.94 18.74 9.41
N LEU A 326 -13.44 18.63 8.18
CA LEU A 326 -12.71 19.66 7.47
C LEU A 326 -13.54 20.21 6.33
N ARG A 327 -13.38 21.51 6.04
CA ARG A 327 -13.91 22.16 4.84
C ARG A 327 -12.79 22.24 3.83
N THR A 328 -13.04 21.81 2.58
CA THR A 328 -11.99 21.74 1.57
C THR A 328 -12.44 22.20 0.19
N SER A 329 -11.50 22.75 -0.58
CA SER A 329 -11.67 23.06 -1.98
C SER A 329 -10.42 22.65 -2.76
N ALA A 330 -10.56 21.75 -3.72
CA ALA A 330 -9.48 21.41 -4.63
C ALA A 330 -9.19 22.55 -5.63
N VAL A 331 -10.17 23.40 -5.93
CA VAL A 331 -10.01 24.55 -6.85
C VAL A 331 -9.30 25.71 -6.16
N GLY A 332 -9.69 26.00 -4.91
CA GLY A 332 -9.13 27.07 -4.09
C GLY A 332 -7.94 26.66 -3.23
N MET A 333 -7.62 25.36 -3.16
CA MET A 333 -6.69 24.74 -2.21
C MET A 333 -7.03 24.97 -0.73
N GLU A 334 -8.27 25.42 -0.43
CA GLU A 334 -8.72 25.64 0.95
C GLU A 334 -8.76 24.31 1.71
N GLY A 335 -8.26 24.31 2.95
CA GLY A 335 -8.27 23.16 3.86
C GLY A 335 -7.31 22.02 3.48
N LEU A 336 -6.51 22.16 2.42
CA LEU A 336 -5.50 21.16 2.08
C LEU A 336 -4.32 21.21 3.04
N ASP A 337 -3.88 22.40 3.48
CA ASP A 337 -2.83 22.54 4.50
C ASP A 337 -3.22 21.87 5.84
N ASP A 338 -4.51 21.93 6.22
CA ASP A 338 -5.02 21.23 7.41
C ASP A 338 -5.00 19.70 7.21
N LEU A 339 -5.29 19.22 6.00
CA LEU A 339 -5.17 17.80 5.66
C LEU A 339 -3.70 17.35 5.67
N ASP A 340 -2.80 18.16 5.14
CA ASP A 340 -1.36 17.91 5.15
C ASP A 340 -0.86 17.79 6.59
N TYR A 341 -1.19 18.74 7.46
CA TYR A 341 -0.85 18.68 8.88
C TYR A 341 -1.37 17.38 9.55
N LEU A 342 -2.62 17.00 9.27
CA LEU A 342 -3.19 15.77 9.81
C LEU A 342 -2.41 14.55 9.31
N PHE A 343 -2.17 14.41 8.02
CA PHE A 343 -1.48 13.23 7.49
C PHE A 343 -0.01 13.15 7.90
N GLU A 344 0.63 14.29 8.13
CA GLU A 344 1.98 14.39 8.71
C GLU A 344 2.02 13.96 10.19
N THR A 345 0.95 14.23 10.95
CA THR A 345 0.95 14.04 12.41
C THR A 345 0.32 12.70 12.84
N LEU A 346 -0.66 12.18 12.09
CA LEU A 346 -1.48 11.04 12.48
C LEU A 346 -0.67 9.74 12.62
N PRO A 347 -0.65 9.04 13.76
CA PRO A 347 0.15 7.83 13.91
C PRO A 347 -0.35 6.68 13.03
N LYS A 348 0.54 5.74 12.69
CA LYS A 348 0.11 4.46 12.13
C LYS A 348 -0.78 3.73 13.13
N THR A 349 -1.96 3.29 12.72
CA THR A 349 -2.96 2.65 13.61
C THR A 349 -2.93 1.14 13.50
N SER A 350 -2.38 0.62 12.40
CA SER A 350 -2.35 -0.81 12.13
C SER A 350 -1.14 -1.50 12.78
N ASN A 351 -1.41 -2.44 13.70
CA ASN A 351 -0.35 -3.31 14.25
C ASN A 351 0.07 -4.33 13.20
N GLY A 352 1.32 -4.21 12.74
CA GLY A 352 1.93 -5.03 11.71
C GLY A 352 2.79 -6.18 12.21
N GLU A 353 2.89 -6.36 13.53
CA GLU A 353 3.79 -7.36 14.14
C GLU A 353 3.38 -8.81 13.82
N GLY A 354 4.35 -9.72 13.89
CA GLY A 354 4.14 -11.15 13.74
C GLY A 354 4.76 -11.75 12.48
N GLN A 355 4.30 -12.93 12.09
CA GLN A 355 4.78 -13.61 10.88
C GLN A 355 4.28 -12.91 9.62
N PHE A 356 5.08 -13.01 8.55
CA PHE A 356 4.72 -12.43 7.26
C PHE A 356 3.35 -12.94 6.78
N ARG A 357 2.53 -12.01 6.29
CA ARG A 357 1.28 -12.36 5.62
C ARG A 357 0.93 -11.29 4.62
N MET A 358 0.55 -11.70 3.42
CA MET A 358 0.01 -10.79 2.40
C MET A 358 -1.14 -11.45 1.66
N TYR A 359 -2.35 -10.89 1.80
CA TYR A 359 -3.49 -11.30 0.98
C TYR A 359 -3.35 -10.77 -0.44
N ILE A 360 -3.54 -11.64 -1.41
CA ILE A 360 -3.40 -11.33 -2.83
C ILE A 360 -4.68 -10.68 -3.33
N ASP A 361 -4.51 -9.50 -3.91
CA ASP A 361 -5.58 -8.70 -4.50
C ASP A 361 -5.59 -8.78 -6.03
N ARG A 362 -4.41 -8.79 -6.66
CA ARG A 362 -4.23 -8.88 -8.12
C ARG A 362 -3.03 -9.77 -8.48
N SER A 363 -3.06 -10.29 -9.70
CA SER A 363 -1.94 -11.01 -10.33
C SER A 363 -1.63 -10.42 -11.69
N TYR A 364 -0.35 -10.44 -12.07
CA TYR A 364 0.11 -9.96 -13.37
C TYR A 364 1.17 -10.91 -13.93
N SER A 365 1.27 -10.93 -15.27
CA SER A 365 2.33 -11.63 -15.98
C SER A 365 3.18 -10.58 -16.66
N VAL A 366 4.41 -10.40 -16.17
CA VAL A 366 5.34 -9.38 -16.64
C VAL A 366 6.44 -10.04 -17.45
N THR A 367 6.60 -9.62 -18.70
CA THR A 367 7.61 -10.16 -19.62
C THR A 367 9.01 -10.02 -19.03
N GLY A 368 9.72 -11.14 -18.89
CA GLY A 368 11.08 -11.18 -18.33
C GLY A 368 11.14 -11.31 -16.80
N VAL A 369 10.08 -10.98 -16.08
CA VAL A 369 9.99 -11.12 -14.61
C VAL A 369 9.23 -12.38 -14.22
N GLY A 370 8.09 -12.66 -14.87
CA GLY A 370 7.24 -13.82 -14.60
C GLY A 370 5.91 -13.43 -13.93
N ALA A 371 5.42 -14.32 -13.07
CA ALA A 371 4.20 -14.09 -12.31
C ALA A 371 4.46 -13.10 -11.17
N VAL A 372 3.60 -12.10 -11.01
CA VAL A 372 3.66 -11.10 -9.95
C VAL A 372 2.34 -11.14 -9.18
N ALA A 373 2.42 -11.34 -7.87
CA ALA A 373 1.28 -11.23 -6.96
C ALA A 373 1.31 -9.85 -6.30
N SER A 374 0.18 -9.15 -6.26
CA SER A 374 0.08 -7.81 -5.67
C SER A 374 -0.99 -7.76 -4.58
N GLY A 375 -0.68 -7.08 -3.49
CA GLY A 375 -1.54 -6.91 -2.33
C GLY A 375 -0.89 -6.01 -1.27
N THR A 376 -1.58 -5.86 -0.14
CA THR A 376 -1.04 -5.16 1.02
C THR A 376 -0.45 -6.18 1.98
N VAL A 377 0.75 -5.91 2.50
CA VAL A 377 1.34 -6.74 3.56
C VAL A 377 0.52 -6.55 4.84
N ASN A 378 -0.11 -7.61 5.32
CA ASN A 378 -0.95 -7.60 6.50
C ASN A 378 -0.13 -7.71 7.79
N SER A 379 0.93 -8.50 7.84
CA SER A 379 1.77 -8.64 9.04
C SER A 379 3.17 -9.07 8.65
N GLY A 380 4.12 -8.88 9.57
CA GLY A 380 5.51 -9.23 9.41
C GLY A 380 6.18 -8.57 8.22
N THR A 381 7.20 -9.25 7.71
CA THR A 381 8.10 -8.73 6.71
C THR A 381 8.52 -9.81 5.71
N VAL A 382 8.75 -9.40 4.47
CA VAL A 382 9.29 -10.25 3.40
C VAL A 382 10.47 -9.58 2.72
N GLU A 383 11.48 -10.38 2.38
CA GLU A 383 12.67 -9.97 1.65
C GLU A 383 12.79 -10.69 0.30
N ALA A 384 13.55 -10.09 -0.62
CA ALA A 384 13.95 -10.78 -1.84
C ALA A 384 14.76 -12.05 -1.52
N GLY A 385 14.39 -13.17 -2.13
CA GLY A 385 14.99 -14.48 -1.88
C GLY A 385 14.23 -15.36 -0.88
N ASP A 386 13.24 -14.81 -0.16
CA ASP A 386 12.44 -15.58 0.78
C ASP A 386 11.67 -16.72 0.12
N GLU A 387 11.60 -17.85 0.82
CA GLU A 387 10.72 -18.96 0.47
C GLU A 387 9.38 -18.83 1.21
N LEU A 388 8.28 -18.89 0.47
CA LEU A 388 6.93 -18.68 0.96
C LEU A 388 6.00 -19.82 0.53
N LEU A 389 4.85 -19.91 1.20
CA LEU A 389 3.70 -20.70 0.79
C LEU A 389 2.64 -19.80 0.16
N LEU A 390 2.20 -20.16 -1.04
CA LEU A 390 1.09 -19.56 -1.76
C LEU A 390 -0.14 -20.47 -1.67
N GLY A 391 -1.27 -19.93 -1.23
CA GLY A 391 -2.55 -20.65 -1.23
C GLY A 391 -3.62 -19.94 -0.42
N PRO A 392 -4.73 -20.59 -0.05
CA PRO A 392 -5.07 -21.94 -0.45
C PRO A 392 -5.29 -22.07 -1.96
N MET A 393 -4.79 -23.16 -2.54
CA MET A 393 -5.15 -23.63 -3.87
C MET A 393 -6.61 -24.15 -3.85
N PRO A 394 -7.25 -24.42 -5.02
CA PRO A 394 -8.64 -24.87 -5.05
C PRO A 394 -8.94 -26.15 -4.26
N ASP A 395 -7.93 -27.00 -4.02
CA ASP A 395 -8.01 -28.22 -3.22
C ASP A 395 -7.63 -28.01 -1.74
N GLY A 396 -7.39 -26.77 -1.32
CA GLY A 396 -6.99 -26.40 0.04
C GLY A 396 -5.49 -26.50 0.33
N SER A 397 -4.68 -26.99 -0.63
CA SER A 397 -3.23 -27.10 -0.44
C SER A 397 -2.52 -25.74 -0.56
N PHE A 398 -1.26 -25.70 -0.14
CA PHE A 398 -0.38 -24.56 -0.33
C PHE A 398 0.85 -24.98 -1.15
N ARG A 399 1.35 -24.08 -1.99
CA ARG A 399 2.47 -24.30 -2.89
C ARG A 399 3.68 -23.48 -2.46
N GLU A 400 4.85 -24.12 -2.39
CA GLU A 400 6.12 -23.42 -2.20
C GLU A 400 6.43 -22.51 -3.41
N VAL A 401 6.78 -21.26 -3.13
CA VAL A 401 7.22 -20.25 -4.09
C VAL A 401 8.41 -19.49 -3.51
N GLU A 402 9.19 -18.86 -4.37
CA GLU A 402 10.36 -18.05 -3.98
C GLU A 402 10.16 -16.61 -4.45
N VAL A 403 10.47 -15.65 -3.58
CA VAL A 403 10.42 -14.21 -3.86
C VAL A 403 11.62 -13.84 -4.72
N ARG A 404 11.37 -13.31 -5.92
CA ARG A 404 12.43 -12.84 -6.83
C ARG A 404 12.78 -11.37 -6.64
N SER A 405 11.76 -10.54 -6.48
CA SER A 405 11.88 -9.09 -6.33
C SER A 405 10.58 -8.55 -5.77
N ILE A 406 10.68 -7.44 -5.04
CA ILE A 406 9.55 -6.72 -4.49
C ILE A 406 9.53 -5.32 -5.11
N GLU A 407 8.37 -4.86 -5.54
CA GLU A 407 8.18 -3.53 -6.12
C GLU A 407 7.05 -2.78 -5.39
N MET A 408 7.31 -1.54 -4.97
CA MET A 408 6.35 -0.61 -4.39
C MET A 408 6.28 0.63 -5.27
N HIS A 409 5.09 0.97 -5.77
CA HIS A 409 4.88 2.15 -6.64
C HIS A 409 5.86 2.30 -7.82
N TYR A 410 6.27 1.19 -8.45
CA TYR A 410 7.27 1.12 -9.54
C TYR A 410 8.73 1.34 -9.12
N HIS A 411 9.01 1.43 -7.83
CA HIS A 411 10.33 1.39 -7.24
C HIS A 411 10.61 -0.02 -6.70
N ARG A 412 11.84 -0.52 -6.85
CA ARG A 412 12.23 -1.84 -6.31
C ARG A 412 12.68 -1.68 -4.88
N VAL A 413 12.23 -2.57 -4.02
CA VAL A 413 12.63 -2.60 -2.61
C VAL A 413 13.17 -3.99 -2.27
N ASP A 414 14.15 -4.04 -1.39
CA ASP A 414 14.72 -5.31 -0.93
C ASP A 414 13.84 -6.00 0.11
N GLU A 415 13.08 -5.21 0.88
CA GLU A 415 12.22 -5.65 1.98
C GLU A 415 10.87 -4.92 1.93
N ALA A 416 9.80 -5.61 2.31
CA ALA A 416 8.48 -5.00 2.51
C ALA A 416 7.83 -5.45 3.82
N LYS A 417 7.40 -4.47 4.62
CA LYS A 417 6.76 -4.66 5.92
C LYS A 417 5.25 -4.41 5.86
N ALA A 418 4.57 -4.79 6.93
CA ALA A 418 3.14 -4.57 7.12
C ALA A 418 2.69 -3.11 6.86
N GLY A 419 1.59 -2.98 6.12
CA GLY A 419 1.04 -1.70 5.65
C GLY A 419 1.45 -1.36 4.21
N ARG A 420 2.55 -1.92 3.69
CA ARG A 420 3.01 -1.60 2.32
C ARG A 420 2.16 -2.30 1.27
N ILE A 421 1.81 -1.57 0.22
CA ILE A 421 1.16 -2.10 -0.98
C ILE A 421 2.26 -2.44 -2.00
N VAL A 422 2.44 -3.73 -2.26
CA VAL A 422 3.57 -4.23 -3.06
C VAL A 422 3.14 -5.17 -4.18
N GLY A 423 4.00 -5.30 -5.18
CA GLY A 423 4.02 -6.37 -6.15
C GLY A 423 5.22 -7.27 -5.90
N ILE A 424 4.97 -8.56 -5.66
CA ILE A 424 6.00 -9.57 -5.40
C ILE A 424 6.11 -10.47 -6.63
N ALA A 425 7.26 -10.44 -7.28
CA ALA A 425 7.56 -11.37 -8.37
C ALA A 425 7.88 -12.75 -7.80
N LEU A 426 7.16 -13.78 -8.25
CA LEU A 426 7.24 -15.13 -7.70
C LEU A 426 7.84 -16.12 -8.71
N LYS A 427 8.68 -17.02 -8.18
CA LYS A 427 9.19 -18.19 -8.87
C LYS A 427 8.44 -19.43 -8.39
N GLY A 428 8.24 -20.41 -9.28
CA GLY A 428 7.56 -21.67 -8.96
C GLY A 428 6.05 -21.66 -9.26
N VAL A 429 5.49 -20.55 -9.72
CA VAL A 429 4.07 -20.42 -10.07
C VAL A 429 3.87 -19.62 -11.35
N LYS A 430 2.78 -19.90 -12.09
CA LYS A 430 2.32 -19.09 -13.22
C LYS A 430 1.22 -18.13 -12.76
N GLU A 431 1.12 -16.97 -13.39
CA GLU A 431 0.10 -15.96 -13.09
C GLU A 431 -1.32 -16.54 -13.07
N ALA A 432 -1.68 -17.38 -14.05
CA ALA A 432 -3.00 -18.00 -14.13
C ALA A 432 -3.34 -18.99 -13.00
N GLU A 433 -2.37 -19.33 -12.15
CA GLU A 433 -2.55 -20.18 -10.96
C GLU A 433 -2.68 -19.35 -9.68
N ILE A 434 -2.45 -18.04 -9.76
CA ILE A 434 -2.60 -17.08 -8.66
C ILE A 434 -4.00 -16.50 -8.77
N GLU A 435 -4.80 -16.65 -7.71
CA GLU A 435 -6.14 -16.07 -7.66
C GLU A 435 -6.27 -15.12 -6.48
N ARG A 436 -7.13 -14.12 -6.66
CA ARG A 436 -7.51 -13.20 -5.59
C ARG A 436 -8.14 -13.96 -4.41
N GLY A 437 -7.78 -13.56 -3.19
CA GLY A 437 -8.19 -14.22 -1.95
C GLY A 437 -7.21 -15.31 -1.49
N MET A 438 -6.22 -15.67 -2.31
CA MET A 438 -5.03 -16.39 -1.84
C MET A 438 -4.17 -15.48 -0.97
N VAL A 439 -3.21 -16.07 -0.28
CA VAL A 439 -2.29 -15.45 0.67
C VAL A 439 -0.89 -15.98 0.44
N LEU A 440 0.10 -15.13 0.72
CA LEU A 440 1.50 -15.53 0.91
C LEU A 440 1.82 -15.54 2.41
N VAL A 441 2.43 -16.62 2.89
CA VAL A 441 2.91 -16.79 4.27
C VAL A 441 4.30 -17.46 4.26
N PRO A 442 5.10 -17.37 5.34
CA PRO A 442 6.41 -18.03 5.42
C PRO A 442 6.34 -19.52 5.13
N ARG A 443 7.42 -20.07 4.55
CA ARG A 443 7.55 -21.51 4.29
C ARG A 443 7.29 -22.38 5.52
N GLU A 444 7.80 -21.95 6.66
CA GLU A 444 7.76 -22.70 7.93
C GLU A 444 6.38 -22.61 8.63
N SER A 445 5.44 -21.86 8.07
CA SER A 445 4.07 -21.80 8.58
C SER A 445 3.32 -23.11 8.29
N ASP A 446 2.33 -23.44 9.13
CA ASP A 446 1.38 -24.55 8.93
C ASP A 446 -0.04 -23.99 8.65
N PRO A 447 -0.24 -23.28 7.52
CA PRO A 447 -1.50 -22.61 7.24
C PRO A 447 -2.60 -23.64 6.94
N LYS A 448 -3.81 -23.37 7.45
CA LYS A 448 -4.96 -24.25 7.23
C LYS A 448 -6.03 -23.53 6.43
N ALA A 449 -6.48 -24.19 5.37
CA ALA A 449 -7.55 -23.68 4.54
C ALA A 449 -8.90 -23.93 5.23
N ILE A 450 -9.65 -22.86 5.49
CA ILE A 450 -10.90 -22.89 6.25
C ILE A 450 -12.07 -22.67 5.30
N ARG A 451 -13.05 -23.56 5.36
CA ARG A 451 -14.30 -23.42 4.60
C ARG A 451 -15.43 -22.88 5.45
N SER A 452 -15.46 -23.18 6.74
CA SER A 452 -16.51 -22.71 7.65
C SER A 452 -15.95 -22.14 8.95
N PHE A 453 -16.62 -21.13 9.47
CA PHE A 453 -16.23 -20.39 10.67
C PHE A 453 -17.45 -19.92 11.44
N GLU A 454 -17.28 -19.63 12.73
CA GLU A 454 -18.29 -18.94 13.53
C GLU A 454 -18.06 -17.43 13.45
N ALA A 455 -19.15 -16.67 13.48
CA ALA A 455 -19.07 -15.21 13.46
C ALA A 455 -20.18 -14.54 14.27
N ASP A 456 -19.81 -13.39 14.84
CA ASP A 456 -20.77 -12.39 15.29
C ASP A 456 -21.25 -11.61 14.07
N VAL A 457 -22.56 -11.55 13.86
CA VAL A 457 -23.16 -10.92 12.68
C VAL A 457 -24.14 -9.84 13.14
N MET A 458 -23.91 -8.62 12.66
CA MET A 458 -24.83 -7.49 12.81
C MET A 458 -25.55 -7.20 11.49
N VAL A 459 -26.87 -7.22 11.52
CA VAL A 459 -27.70 -6.93 10.34
C VAL A 459 -28.03 -5.44 10.30
N LEU A 460 -27.46 -4.72 9.33
CA LEU A 460 -27.67 -3.29 9.17
C LEU A 460 -29.00 -2.99 8.47
N ASN A 461 -29.20 -3.53 7.27
CA ASN A 461 -30.39 -3.23 6.46
C ASN A 461 -30.79 -4.44 5.62
N HIS A 462 -31.88 -5.09 6.02
CA HIS A 462 -32.46 -6.21 5.30
C HIS A 462 -33.99 -6.08 5.30
N PRO A 463 -34.71 -6.40 4.20
CA PRO A 463 -36.15 -6.14 4.11
C PRO A 463 -36.99 -7.03 5.03
N THR A 464 -36.49 -8.20 5.40
CA THR A 464 -37.24 -9.19 6.20
C THR A 464 -36.39 -9.79 7.31
N ARG A 465 -35.90 -11.01 7.13
CA ARG A 465 -35.04 -11.74 8.08
C ARG A 465 -33.97 -12.50 7.31
N ILE A 466 -32.78 -12.60 7.88
CA ILE A 466 -31.76 -13.55 7.45
C ILE A 466 -32.06 -14.86 8.15
N GLY A 467 -32.13 -15.96 7.44
CA GLY A 467 -32.40 -17.29 8.00
C GLY A 467 -31.36 -18.30 7.56
N THR A 468 -31.46 -19.52 8.09
CA THR A 468 -30.61 -20.64 7.67
C THR A 468 -30.68 -20.84 6.16
N GLY A 469 -29.51 -20.89 5.51
CA GLY A 469 -29.40 -21.01 4.06
C GLY A 469 -29.44 -19.68 3.30
N TYR A 470 -29.33 -18.54 3.99
CA TYR A 470 -29.15 -17.25 3.32
C TYR A 470 -27.78 -17.20 2.63
N GLU A 471 -27.75 -16.79 1.36
CA GLU A 471 -26.55 -16.87 0.51
C GLU A 471 -26.07 -15.50 -0.01
N PRO A 472 -25.59 -14.60 0.85
CA PRO A 472 -25.02 -13.33 0.42
C PRO A 472 -23.61 -13.53 -0.14
N VAL A 473 -23.07 -12.48 -0.78
CA VAL A 473 -21.63 -12.37 -1.04
C VAL A 473 -20.98 -11.77 0.19
N ILE A 474 -19.92 -12.41 0.69
CA ILE A 474 -19.09 -11.88 1.77
C ILE A 474 -17.79 -11.30 1.22
N HIS A 475 -17.38 -10.20 1.81
CA HIS A 475 -16.11 -9.51 1.56
C HIS A 475 -15.29 -9.54 2.84
N LEU A 476 -14.22 -10.34 2.86
CA LEU A 476 -13.33 -10.56 3.99
C LEU A 476 -11.90 -10.42 3.44
N GLU A 477 -11.12 -9.46 3.94
CA GLU A 477 -9.82 -9.12 3.34
C GLU A 477 -9.95 -8.92 1.81
N THR A 478 -9.15 -9.62 1.01
CA THR A 478 -9.28 -9.61 -0.46
C THR A 478 -10.32 -10.61 -0.98
N VAL A 479 -10.87 -11.50 -0.15
CA VAL A 479 -11.88 -12.50 -0.53
C VAL A 479 -13.22 -11.84 -0.90
N SER A 480 -13.86 -12.37 -1.95
CA SER A 480 -15.19 -11.94 -2.39
C SER A 480 -15.96 -13.14 -2.94
N GLU A 481 -16.60 -13.91 -2.07
CA GLU A 481 -17.29 -15.17 -2.44
C GLU A 481 -18.70 -15.24 -1.85
N ALA A 482 -19.60 -15.97 -2.52
CA ALA A 482 -20.88 -16.33 -1.92
C ALA A 482 -20.67 -17.29 -0.73
N ALA A 483 -21.29 -16.99 0.40
CA ALA A 483 -21.25 -17.84 1.59
C ALA A 483 -22.66 -18.18 2.04
N VAL A 484 -22.82 -19.25 2.83
CA VAL A 484 -24.09 -19.67 3.40
C VAL A 484 -24.10 -19.39 4.89
N PHE A 485 -25.15 -18.72 5.37
CA PHE A 485 -25.33 -18.36 6.77
C PHE A 485 -26.24 -19.37 7.47
N TYR A 486 -25.86 -19.77 8.68
CA TYR A 486 -26.61 -20.64 9.57
C TYR A 486 -26.74 -19.95 10.95
N PRO A 487 -27.67 -19.00 11.11
CA PRO A 487 -27.87 -18.33 12.40
C PRO A 487 -28.30 -19.31 13.50
N ASP A 488 -27.76 -19.16 14.71
CA ASP A 488 -28.00 -20.09 15.83
C ASP A 488 -29.47 -20.14 16.26
N GLU A 489 -30.13 -18.98 16.31
CA GLU A 489 -31.57 -18.89 16.59
C GLU A 489 -32.44 -19.14 15.35
N GLY A 490 -31.84 -19.63 14.26
CA GLY A 490 -32.48 -19.88 12.96
C GLY A 490 -32.84 -18.61 12.19
N ARG A 491 -32.63 -17.42 12.77
CA ARG A 491 -32.82 -16.14 12.09
C ARG A 491 -32.05 -14.98 12.74
N LEU A 492 -31.81 -13.94 11.96
CA LEU A 492 -31.41 -12.59 12.39
C LEU A 492 -32.35 -11.56 11.76
N LEU A 493 -32.79 -10.55 12.52
CA LEU A 493 -33.61 -9.44 12.04
C LEU A 493 -32.76 -8.18 11.82
N PRO A 494 -33.24 -7.19 11.04
CA PRO A 494 -32.56 -5.90 10.90
C PRO A 494 -32.41 -5.20 12.25
N GLY A 495 -31.20 -4.75 12.55
CA GLY A 495 -30.81 -4.18 13.83
C GLY A 495 -30.33 -5.21 14.86
N ASP A 496 -30.50 -6.52 14.59
CA ASP A 496 -30.00 -7.56 15.49
C ASP A 496 -28.48 -7.72 15.35
N THR A 497 -27.85 -8.07 16.46
CA THR A 497 -26.55 -8.73 16.50
C THR A 497 -26.75 -10.15 17.02
N GLY A 498 -26.13 -11.14 16.38
CA GLY A 498 -26.21 -12.52 16.84
C GLY A 498 -25.18 -13.43 16.18
N HIS A 499 -25.08 -14.66 16.68
CA HIS A 499 -24.11 -15.64 16.21
C HIS A 499 -24.62 -16.42 14.99
N SER A 500 -23.72 -16.70 14.05
CA SER A 500 -23.99 -17.53 12.87
C SER A 500 -22.74 -18.27 12.45
N ARG A 501 -22.88 -19.57 12.18
CA ARG A 501 -21.91 -20.30 11.36
C ARG A 501 -22.01 -19.80 9.93
N VAL A 502 -20.87 -19.54 9.29
CA VAL A 502 -20.76 -19.08 7.91
C VAL A 502 -19.88 -20.06 7.14
N GLU A 503 -20.30 -20.42 5.92
CA GLU A 503 -19.59 -21.39 5.09
C GLU A 503 -19.38 -20.87 3.67
N PHE A 504 -18.13 -20.82 3.20
CA PHE A 504 -17.79 -20.49 1.83
C PHE A 504 -18.32 -21.56 0.86
N LYS A 505 -19.01 -21.14 -0.20
CA LYS A 505 -19.71 -22.07 -1.09
C LYS A 505 -18.78 -22.86 -2.00
N PHE A 506 -17.70 -22.26 -2.47
CA PHE A 506 -16.90 -22.84 -3.55
C PHE A 506 -15.51 -23.25 -3.08
N ARG A 507 -14.81 -22.41 -2.32
CA ARG A 507 -13.40 -22.63 -1.99
C ARG A 507 -13.11 -22.36 -0.51
N PRO A 508 -12.12 -23.06 0.08
CA PRO A 508 -11.61 -22.68 1.39
C PRO A 508 -10.60 -21.52 1.27
N TYR A 509 -10.46 -20.74 2.33
CA TYR A 509 -9.58 -19.57 2.40
C TYR A 509 -8.75 -19.59 3.70
N LEU A 510 -7.62 -18.88 3.73
CA LEU A 510 -6.94 -18.64 5.01
C LEU A 510 -7.65 -17.49 5.72
N ILE A 511 -8.33 -17.80 6.82
CA ILE A 511 -9.02 -16.83 7.68
C ILE A 511 -8.61 -17.03 9.13
N GLU A 512 -8.70 -15.97 9.91
CA GLU A 512 -8.33 -15.94 11.34
C GLU A 512 -9.45 -15.32 12.18
N GLU A 513 -9.45 -15.69 13.46
CA GLU A 513 -10.29 -15.04 14.46
C GLU A 513 -10.02 -13.53 14.51
N GLY A 514 -11.08 -12.75 14.76
CA GLY A 514 -11.04 -11.29 14.80
C GLY A 514 -11.15 -10.61 13.43
N GLN A 515 -10.99 -11.33 12.33
CA GLN A 515 -11.17 -10.75 11.00
C GLN A 515 -12.61 -10.32 10.77
N ARG A 516 -12.77 -9.17 10.12
CA ARG A 516 -14.08 -8.56 9.85
C ARG A 516 -14.48 -8.77 8.42
N PHE A 517 -15.78 -8.87 8.18
CA PHE A 517 -16.33 -9.00 6.85
C PHE A 517 -17.61 -8.19 6.67
N VAL A 518 -17.84 -7.76 5.44
CA VAL A 518 -19.11 -7.15 5.01
C VAL A 518 -19.85 -8.16 4.15
N PHE A 519 -21.14 -8.36 4.39
CA PHE A 519 -21.97 -9.23 3.55
C PHE A 519 -23.08 -8.44 2.86
N ARG A 520 -23.35 -8.81 1.60
CA ARG A 520 -24.21 -8.03 0.71
C ARG A 520 -25.04 -8.84 -0.26
N GLU A 521 -26.12 -8.22 -0.70
CA GLU A 521 -27.01 -8.67 -1.78
C GLU A 521 -27.46 -7.42 -2.55
N GLY A 522 -26.68 -7.06 -3.58
CA GLY A 522 -26.77 -5.77 -4.28
C GLY A 522 -26.25 -4.60 -3.44
N GLN A 523 -26.85 -4.38 -2.27
CA GLN A 523 -26.43 -3.42 -1.25
C GLN A 523 -25.89 -4.15 -0.02
N SER A 524 -25.11 -3.44 0.79
CA SER A 524 -24.59 -3.95 2.07
C SER A 524 -25.76 -4.29 3.00
N LYS A 525 -25.75 -5.52 3.53
CA LYS A 525 -26.83 -6.04 4.40
C LYS A 525 -26.44 -6.06 5.86
N GLY A 526 -25.15 -6.24 6.12
CA GLY A 526 -24.60 -6.21 7.45
C GLY A 526 -23.12 -6.51 7.43
N VAL A 527 -22.59 -6.65 8.64
CA VAL A 527 -21.18 -6.90 8.90
C VAL A 527 -21.05 -8.06 9.87
N GLY A 528 -19.87 -8.66 9.93
CA GLY A 528 -19.57 -9.63 10.97
C GLY A 528 -18.09 -9.71 11.30
N THR A 529 -17.81 -10.39 12.40
CA THR A 529 -16.47 -10.63 12.92
C THR A 529 -16.31 -12.12 13.14
N VAL A 530 -15.25 -12.72 12.59
CA VAL A 530 -14.91 -14.13 12.79
C VAL A 530 -14.58 -14.34 14.28
N THR A 531 -15.24 -15.28 14.93
CA THR A 531 -15.06 -15.57 16.36
C THR A 531 -14.37 -16.91 16.62
N ASP A 532 -14.48 -17.85 15.68
CA ASP A 532 -13.83 -19.17 15.77
C ASP A 532 -13.68 -19.75 14.35
N VAL A 533 -12.63 -20.55 14.12
CA VAL A 533 -12.34 -21.18 12.82
C VAL A 533 -12.31 -22.70 12.95
N HIS A 534 -13.05 -23.40 12.09
CA HIS A 534 -13.11 -24.86 12.12
C HIS A 534 -12.13 -25.48 11.13
N TYR A 535 -11.31 -26.42 11.60
CA TYR A 535 -10.46 -27.25 10.76
C TYR A 535 -11.24 -28.49 10.33
N ASP A 536 -11.66 -28.54 9.06
CA ASP A 536 -12.31 -29.72 8.46
C ASP A 536 -11.32 -30.86 8.16
#